data_AF-A0A5C6PZZ7-F1
#
_entry.id   AF-A0A5C6PZZ7-F1
#
_cell.length_a   1.000
_cell.length_b   1.000
_cell.length_c   1.000
_cell.angle_alpha   90.00
_cell.angle_beta   90.00
_cell.angle_gamma   90.00
#
_symmetry.space_group_name_H-M   'P 1'
#
loop_
_entity.id
_entity.type
_entity.pdbx_description
1 polymer ?
#
loop_
_entity_poly.entity_id
_entity_poly.type
_entity_poly.pdbx_seq_one_letter_code
_entity_poly.pdbx_strand_id
1 'polypeptide(L)'
;MDLTTRGSDSVRDDAPLVLDADRHDAVERFPRLRRAPLFSLDWLDVPNDVGRAGMPLGTCLVLRCTGGRVPENVVVELADGDVRRTDALGQHSELGIATPLELTALVDIGTVFVEWSSSGGARRTTWLRVPPVPSRYRVRLRGPVQ
;
A
#
# COMPACT_ATOMS: atom_id res chain seq x y z
N MET A 1 26.27 85.16 -41.63
CA MET A 1 25.49 84.60 -40.53
C MET A 1 24.56 83.56 -41.14
N ASP A 2 24.71 82.24 -41.09
CA ASP A 2 25.70 81.23 -40.64
C ASP A 2 25.25 79.97 -41.40
N LEU A 3 25.93 79.42 -42.41
CA LEU A 3 27.07 78.48 -42.45
C LEU A 3 27.10 77.35 -41.40
N THR A 4 27.22 76.11 -41.93
CA THR A 4 27.77 74.85 -41.35
C THR A 4 26.86 74.04 -40.39
N THR A 5 26.84 72.71 -40.32
CA THR A 5 27.50 71.60 -41.05
C THR A 5 26.80 70.27 -40.69
N ARG A 6 26.99 69.31 -41.57
CA ARG A 6 26.67 67.87 -41.60
C ARG A 6 27.31 67.05 -40.46
N GLY A 7 26.69 65.92 -40.11
CA GLY A 7 27.30 64.77 -39.39
C GLY A 7 26.90 64.71 -37.91
N SER A 8 26.59 63.58 -37.28
CA SER A 8 26.76 62.16 -37.59
C SER A 8 25.64 61.39 -36.88
N ASP A 9 25.00 60.44 -37.54
CA ASP A 9 25.18 59.00 -37.31
C ASP A 9 25.11 58.56 -35.85
N SER A 10 23.99 57.94 -35.49
CA SER A 10 23.89 56.99 -34.37
C SER A 10 22.68 56.11 -34.63
N VAL A 11 22.94 55.10 -35.46
CA VAL A 11 22.26 53.80 -35.42
C VAL A 11 22.07 53.39 -33.96
N ARG A 12 20.82 53.31 -33.52
CA ARG A 12 20.43 52.41 -32.43
C ARG A 12 19.44 51.43 -33.02
N ASP A 13 20.02 50.31 -33.42
CA ASP A 13 19.38 49.04 -33.64
C ASP A 13 18.41 48.77 -32.48
N ASP A 14 17.12 48.82 -32.78
CA ASP A 14 16.05 48.39 -31.88
C ASP A 14 16.11 46.86 -31.88
N ALA A 15 17.03 46.32 -31.05
CA ALA A 15 17.11 44.89 -30.81
C ALA A 15 15.83 44.46 -30.10
N PRO A 16 14.97 43.61 -30.70
CA PRO A 16 13.83 43.09 -29.98
C PRO A 16 14.37 42.29 -28.80
N LEU A 17 13.79 42.54 -27.63
CA LEU A 17 13.96 41.72 -26.44
C LEU A 17 13.75 40.26 -26.85
N VAL A 18 14.86 39.52 -26.97
CA VAL A 18 14.86 38.06 -27.01
C VAL A 18 14.35 37.66 -25.63
N LEU A 19 13.03 37.44 -25.53
CA LEU A 19 12.47 36.65 -24.45
C LEU A 19 13.12 35.28 -24.61
N ASP A 20 14.07 34.99 -23.73
CA ASP A 20 14.62 33.67 -23.52
C ASP A 20 13.46 32.68 -23.43
N ALA A 21 13.25 31.98 -24.54
CA ALA A 21 12.44 30.79 -24.62
C ALA A 21 13.21 29.70 -23.88
N ASP A 22 13.19 29.75 -22.56
CA ASP A 22 13.69 28.66 -21.74
C ASP A 22 12.56 28.16 -20.84
N ARG A 23 12.18 26.91 -21.12
CA ARG A 23 11.74 25.92 -20.15
C ARG A 23 10.56 26.35 -19.27
N HIS A 24 9.40 25.83 -19.62
CA HIS A 24 9.03 24.49 -19.17
C HIS A 24 7.69 24.23 -19.83
N ASP A 25 7.65 23.31 -20.79
CA ASP A 25 6.45 22.51 -21.01
C ASP A 25 6.05 21.99 -19.64
N ALA A 26 5.09 22.66 -19.02
CA ALA A 26 4.34 22.13 -17.91
C ALA A 26 3.55 20.97 -18.50
N VAL A 27 4.24 19.84 -18.71
CA VAL A 27 3.62 18.54 -18.71
C VAL A 27 2.81 18.55 -17.43
N GLU A 28 1.50 18.74 -17.55
CA GLU A 28 0.55 18.53 -16.48
C GLU A 28 0.91 17.18 -15.88
N ARG A 29 1.63 17.23 -14.75
CA ARG A 29 1.93 16.04 -13.98
C ARG A 29 0.60 15.68 -13.38
N PHE A 30 -0.20 14.91 -14.12
CA PHE A 30 -1.29 14.14 -13.55
C PHE A 30 -0.72 13.52 -12.28
N PRO A 31 -1.25 13.84 -11.08
CA PRO A 31 -0.73 13.24 -9.86
C PRO A 31 -0.86 11.75 -10.07
N ARG A 32 0.28 11.05 -10.17
CA ARG A 32 0.31 9.60 -10.38
C ARG A 32 -0.68 9.02 -9.38
N LEU A 33 -1.81 8.50 -9.87
CA LEU A 33 -2.86 7.92 -9.04
C LEU A 33 -2.16 6.88 -8.17
N ARG A 34 -1.91 7.24 -6.91
CA ARG A 34 -1.18 6.36 -5.99
C ARG A 34 -2.07 5.15 -5.82
N ARG A 35 -1.62 4.00 -6.33
CA ARG A 35 -2.41 2.76 -6.33
C ARG A 35 -2.84 2.43 -4.90
N ALA A 36 -4.06 1.92 -4.78
CA ALA A 36 -4.57 1.36 -3.53
C ALA A 36 -3.59 0.31 -2.98
N PRO A 37 -3.57 0.08 -1.65
CA PRO A 37 -2.78 -1.00 -1.07
C PRO A 37 -3.14 -2.33 -1.73
N LEU A 38 -2.12 -3.13 -1.96
CA LEU A 38 -2.27 -4.52 -2.37
C LEU A 38 -2.01 -5.39 -1.14
N PHE A 39 -2.97 -6.26 -0.83
CA PHE A 39 -2.86 -7.17 0.30
C PHE A 39 -2.60 -8.60 -0.19
N SER A 40 -1.81 -9.35 0.56
CA SER A 40 -1.65 -10.81 0.40
C SER A 40 -1.88 -11.52 1.72
N LEU A 41 -2.36 -12.77 1.62
CA LEU A 41 -2.35 -13.73 2.71
C LEU A 41 -1.21 -14.71 2.47
N ASP A 42 -0.26 -14.74 3.40
CA ASP A 42 0.95 -15.53 3.27
C ASP A 42 1.10 -16.50 4.44
N TRP A 43 1.50 -17.72 4.14
CA TRP A 43 1.83 -18.72 5.15
C TRP A 43 3.25 -18.50 5.65
N LEU A 44 3.43 -18.46 6.97
CA LEU A 44 4.75 -18.53 7.56
C LEU A 44 5.37 -19.91 7.32
N ASP A 45 6.69 -20.01 7.36
CA ASP A 45 7.38 -21.29 7.26
C ASP A 45 7.23 -22.11 8.55
N VAL A 46 7.32 -21.41 9.69
CA VAL A 46 7.09 -21.94 11.02
C VAL A 46 6.07 -21.06 11.75
N PRO A 47 5.22 -21.62 12.64
CA PRO A 47 4.37 -20.81 13.49
C PRO A 47 5.20 -19.78 14.26
N ASN A 48 4.70 -18.55 14.32
CA ASN A 48 5.31 -17.48 15.10
C ASN A 48 5.42 -17.90 16.57
N ASP A 49 6.62 -17.86 17.11
CA ASP A 49 6.96 -18.27 18.48
C ASP A 49 7.08 -17.07 19.44
N VAL A 50 7.13 -15.85 18.90
CA VAL A 50 7.25 -14.60 19.67
C VAL A 50 5.91 -13.86 19.65
N GLY A 51 5.29 -13.66 20.82
CA GLY A 51 4.11 -12.79 20.92
C GLY A 51 4.46 -11.34 20.54
N ARG A 52 3.80 -10.78 19.53
CA ARG A 52 3.95 -9.37 19.12
C ARG A 52 2.57 -8.73 19.02
N ALA A 53 2.49 -7.41 19.16
CA ALA A 53 1.23 -6.70 18.93
C ALA A 53 0.71 -6.99 17.52
N GLY A 54 -0.54 -7.44 17.41
CA GLY A 54 -1.15 -7.85 16.14
C GLY A 54 -0.72 -9.23 15.62
N MET A 55 0.11 -9.99 16.34
CA MET A 55 0.55 -11.33 15.93
C MET A 55 0.51 -12.30 17.11
N PRO A 56 -0.61 -13.03 17.30
CA PRO A 56 -0.74 -14.04 18.34
C PRO A 56 0.37 -15.09 18.29
N LEU A 57 0.71 -15.67 19.45
CA LEU A 57 1.62 -16.80 19.51
C LEU A 57 1.02 -17.99 18.75
N GLY A 58 1.84 -18.66 17.96
CA GLY A 58 1.43 -19.75 17.09
C GLY A 58 0.82 -19.31 15.75
N THR A 59 0.77 -18.01 15.43
CA THR A 59 0.30 -17.53 14.12
C THR A 59 1.03 -18.25 12.98
N CYS A 60 0.29 -18.72 11.98
CA CYS A 60 0.85 -19.42 10.82
C CYS A 60 0.40 -18.82 9.47
N LEU A 61 -0.67 -18.02 9.47
CA LEU A 61 -1.12 -17.22 8.33
C LEU A 61 -1.08 -15.75 8.71
N VAL A 62 -0.52 -14.91 7.83
CA VAL A 62 -0.39 -13.47 8.02
C VAL A 62 -0.97 -12.69 6.86
N LEU A 63 -1.46 -11.48 7.14
CA LEU A 63 -1.79 -10.46 6.16
C LEU A 63 -0.57 -9.54 5.98
N ARG A 64 -0.21 -9.29 4.72
CA ARG A 64 0.86 -8.35 4.35
C ARG A 64 0.36 -7.31 3.37
N CYS A 65 0.94 -6.11 3.45
CA CYS A 65 0.78 -5.08 2.42
C CYS A 65 1.95 -5.18 1.43
N THR A 66 1.69 -5.67 0.22
CA THR A 66 2.71 -5.97 -0.79
C THR A 66 3.04 -4.79 -1.70
N GLY A 67 2.25 -3.72 -1.64
CA GLY A 67 2.52 -2.50 -2.40
C GLY A 67 1.42 -1.45 -2.24
N GLY A 68 1.59 -0.30 -2.90
CA GLY A 68 0.66 0.82 -2.79
C GLY A 68 0.97 1.72 -1.60
N ARG A 69 -0.01 2.54 -1.18
CA ARG A 69 0.10 3.34 0.05
C ARG A 69 -0.08 2.46 1.28
N VAL A 70 0.63 2.80 2.36
CA VAL A 70 0.42 2.16 3.67
C VAL A 70 -1.04 2.36 4.09
N PRO A 71 -1.80 1.28 4.31
CA PRO A 71 -3.14 1.35 4.86
C PRO A 71 -3.09 1.65 6.36
N GLU A 72 -4.03 2.46 6.82
CA GLU A 72 -4.21 2.83 8.23
C GLU A 72 -5.44 2.10 8.79
N ASN A 73 -5.50 1.91 10.10
CA ASN A 73 -6.63 1.29 10.80
C ASN A 73 -7.08 -0.03 10.14
N VAL A 74 -6.13 -0.93 9.88
CA VAL A 74 -6.43 -2.21 9.23
C VAL A 74 -7.16 -3.11 10.22
N VAL A 75 -8.32 -3.58 9.82
CA VAL A 75 -9.19 -4.48 10.58
C VAL A 75 -9.51 -5.70 9.72
N VAL A 76 -9.42 -6.87 10.34
CA VAL A 76 -9.72 -8.15 9.72
C VAL A 76 -10.72 -8.88 10.60
N GLU A 77 -11.87 -9.21 10.04
CA GLU A 77 -12.91 -10.00 10.71
C GLU A 77 -12.73 -11.48 10.35
N LEU A 78 -12.70 -12.33 11.36
CA LEU A 78 -12.55 -13.77 11.25
C LEU A 78 -13.91 -14.48 11.37
N ALA A 79 -13.93 -15.74 10.96
CA ALA A 79 -15.11 -16.61 10.89
C ALA A 79 -15.89 -16.74 12.20
N ASP A 80 -15.17 -16.77 13.30
CA ASP A 80 -15.64 -16.92 14.68
C ASP A 80 -16.08 -15.59 15.31
N GLY A 81 -16.02 -14.49 14.56
CA GLY A 81 -16.28 -13.14 15.05
C GLY A 81 -15.07 -12.49 15.71
N ASP A 82 -13.91 -13.15 15.74
CA ASP A 82 -12.67 -12.53 16.19
C ASP A 82 -12.25 -11.40 15.25
N VAL A 83 -11.60 -10.39 15.82
CA VAL A 83 -11.08 -9.26 15.07
C VAL A 83 -9.57 -9.15 15.27
N ARG A 84 -8.84 -9.04 14.15
CA ARG A 84 -7.40 -8.73 14.14
C ARG A 84 -7.23 -7.29 13.64
N ARG A 85 -6.44 -6.49 14.36
CA ARG A 85 -6.29 -5.06 14.09
C ARG A 85 -4.85 -4.61 14.16
N THR A 86 -4.49 -3.66 13.29
CA THR A 86 -3.28 -2.84 13.42
C THR A 86 -3.56 -1.40 12.99
N ASP A 87 -2.88 -0.44 13.61
CA ASP A 87 -3.01 0.99 13.28
C ASP A 87 -2.42 1.31 11.90
N ALA A 88 -1.37 0.59 11.50
CA ALA A 88 -0.78 0.69 10.18
C ALA A 88 -0.18 -0.65 9.77
N LEU A 89 -0.33 -1.02 8.50
CA LEU A 89 0.31 -2.21 7.93
C LEU A 89 1.35 -1.79 6.88
N GLY A 90 2.57 -1.51 7.34
CA GLY A 90 3.69 -1.18 6.47
C GLY A 90 4.10 -2.34 5.55
N GLN A 91 4.97 -2.05 4.58
CA GLN A 91 5.43 -3.02 3.58
C GLN A 91 6.22 -4.20 4.18
N HIS A 92 6.81 -4.01 5.37
CA HIS A 92 7.57 -5.03 6.10
C HIS A 92 6.86 -5.48 7.38
N SER A 93 5.61 -5.08 7.56
CA SER A 93 4.81 -5.42 8.72
C SER A 93 3.87 -6.57 8.38
N GLU A 94 3.51 -7.33 9.41
CA GLU A 94 2.62 -8.48 9.31
C GLU A 94 1.52 -8.33 10.35
N LEU A 95 0.29 -8.67 9.95
CA LEU A 95 -0.82 -8.85 10.88
C LEU A 95 -1.15 -10.34 10.92
N GLY A 96 -1.14 -10.94 12.10
CA GLY A 96 -1.48 -12.35 12.29
C GLY A 96 -2.97 -12.59 12.05
N ILE A 97 -3.28 -13.57 11.20
CA ILE A 97 -4.65 -13.88 10.79
C ILE A 97 -5.13 -15.16 11.44
N ALA A 98 -4.33 -16.23 11.42
CA ALA A 98 -4.74 -17.48 12.02
C ALA A 98 -3.59 -18.27 12.64
N THR A 99 -3.90 -18.88 13.78
CA THR A 99 -3.17 -19.96 14.42
C THR A 99 -3.63 -21.31 13.87
N PRO A 100 -2.87 -22.41 14.09
CA PRO A 100 -3.28 -23.76 13.68
C PRO A 100 -4.67 -24.20 14.15
N LEU A 101 -5.14 -23.69 15.30
CA LEU A 101 -6.46 -24.04 15.85
C LEU A 101 -7.59 -23.36 15.08
N GLU A 102 -7.34 -22.18 14.51
CA GLU A 102 -8.31 -21.35 13.79
C GLU A 102 -8.38 -21.71 12.29
N LEU A 103 -7.41 -22.50 11.79
CA LEU A 103 -7.29 -22.79 10.36
C LEU A 103 -8.49 -23.50 9.77
N THR A 104 -9.11 -24.43 10.50
CA THR A 104 -10.26 -25.20 9.98
C THR A 104 -11.40 -24.24 9.62
N ALA A 105 -11.81 -23.41 10.58
CA ALA A 105 -12.89 -22.45 10.37
C ALA A 105 -12.57 -21.44 9.25
N LEU A 106 -11.32 -20.96 9.19
CA LEU A 106 -10.90 -20.01 8.15
C LEU A 106 -10.93 -20.64 6.75
N VAL A 107 -10.51 -21.89 6.62
CA VAL A 107 -10.46 -22.63 5.35
C VAL A 107 -11.85 -23.01 4.86
N ASP A 108 -12.75 -23.37 5.78
CA ASP A 108 -14.14 -23.70 5.46
C ASP A 108 -14.88 -22.50 4.84
N ILE A 109 -14.59 -21.27 5.31
CA ILE A 109 -15.09 -20.04 4.67
C ILE A 109 -14.34 -19.74 3.36
N GLY A 110 -13.02 -19.90 3.37
CA GLY A 110 -12.16 -19.71 2.19
C GLY A 110 -11.93 -18.24 1.79
N THR A 111 -12.43 -17.27 2.56
CA THR A 111 -12.21 -15.84 2.36
C THR A 111 -12.01 -15.08 3.65
N VAL A 112 -11.25 -13.99 3.58
CA VAL A 112 -11.00 -13.05 4.67
C VAL A 112 -11.47 -11.66 4.26
N PHE A 113 -12.25 -11.01 5.13
CA PHE A 113 -12.66 -9.61 4.96
C PHE A 113 -11.60 -8.68 5.54
N VAL A 114 -11.16 -7.71 4.76
CA VAL A 114 -10.19 -6.70 5.20
C VAL A 114 -10.79 -5.33 5.00
N GLU A 115 -10.72 -4.54 6.05
CA GLU A 115 -11.10 -3.14 6.06
C GLU A 115 -9.90 -2.28 6.43
N TRP A 116 -9.80 -1.10 5.82
CA TRP A 116 -8.77 -0.11 6.15
C TRP A 116 -9.22 1.31 5.83
N SER A 117 -8.50 2.28 6.38
CA SER A 117 -8.55 3.68 6.00
C SER A 117 -7.46 3.99 4.98
N SER A 118 -7.83 4.63 3.88
CA SER A 118 -6.88 5.28 2.99
C SER A 118 -6.24 6.49 3.68
N SER A 119 -5.09 6.97 3.19
CA SER A 119 -4.40 8.15 3.75
C SER A 119 -5.23 9.45 3.72
N GLY A 120 -6.37 9.47 3.01
CA GLY A 120 -7.33 10.58 3.02
C GLY A 120 -8.50 10.36 4.00
N GLY A 121 -8.42 9.38 4.90
CA GLY A 121 -9.45 9.04 5.89
C GLY A 121 -10.63 8.23 5.35
N ALA A 122 -10.73 7.99 4.03
CA ALA A 122 -11.82 7.20 3.48
C ALA A 122 -11.68 5.71 3.84
N ARG A 123 -12.74 5.13 4.42
CA ARG A 123 -12.88 3.70 4.72
C ARG A 123 -13.01 2.90 3.42
N ARG A 124 -12.31 1.79 3.34
CA ARG A 124 -12.19 0.91 2.17
C ARG A 124 -12.22 -0.54 2.63
N THR A 125 -12.66 -1.42 1.74
CA THR A 125 -12.84 -2.83 2.05
C THR A 125 -12.39 -3.70 0.87
N THR A 126 -11.99 -4.93 1.17
CA THR A 126 -11.66 -5.95 0.18
C THR A 126 -11.83 -7.35 0.76
N TRP A 127 -11.96 -8.32 -0.12
CA TRP A 127 -12.01 -9.74 0.22
C TRP A 127 -10.78 -10.44 -0.35
N LEU A 128 -10.12 -11.22 0.48
CA LEU A 128 -8.97 -12.03 0.09
C LEU A 128 -9.35 -13.51 0.10
N ARG A 129 -8.97 -14.24 -0.94
CA ARG A 129 -9.08 -15.70 -0.94
C ARG A 129 -8.04 -16.29 -0.01
N VAL A 130 -8.45 -17.23 0.85
CA VAL A 130 -7.53 -17.98 1.68
C VAL A 130 -6.71 -18.91 0.76
N PRO A 131 -5.38 -18.82 0.76
CA PRO A 131 -4.54 -19.69 -0.05
C PRO A 131 -4.67 -21.15 0.41
N PRO A 132 -4.46 -22.15 -0.49
CA PRO A 132 -4.49 -23.56 -0.11
C PRO A 132 -3.56 -23.86 1.06
N VAL A 133 -4.06 -24.62 2.05
CA VAL A 133 -3.27 -24.94 3.24
C VAL A 133 -2.06 -25.79 2.87
N PRO A 134 -0.83 -25.38 3.21
CA PRO A 134 0.36 -26.19 3.02
C PRO A 134 0.31 -27.49 3.81
N SER A 135 0.88 -28.57 3.28
CA SER A 135 0.89 -29.89 3.92
C SER A 135 1.40 -29.88 5.37
N ARG A 136 2.41 -29.04 5.67
CA ARG A 136 2.96 -28.84 7.02
C ARG A 136 1.93 -28.40 8.06
N TYR A 137 0.86 -27.73 7.63
CA TYR A 137 -0.23 -27.29 8.52
C TYR A 137 -1.47 -28.19 8.44
N ARG A 138 -1.55 -29.12 7.49
CA ARG A 138 -2.69 -30.05 7.34
C ARG A 138 -2.77 -31.11 8.43
N VAL A 139 -1.64 -31.55 9.00
CA VAL A 139 -1.61 -32.57 10.06
C VAL A 139 -2.36 -32.10 11.31
N ARG A 140 -2.46 -30.78 11.52
CA ARG A 140 -3.17 -30.17 12.66
C ARG A 140 -4.65 -29.90 12.40
N LEU A 141 -5.12 -30.03 11.15
CA LEU A 141 -6.53 -29.88 10.78
C LEU A 141 -7.35 -31.17 11.06
N ARG A 142 -6.67 -32.30 11.26
CA ARG A 142 -7.30 -33.52 11.74
C ARG A 142 -7.24 -33.51 13.27
N GLY A 143 -8.31 -33.02 13.90
CA GLY A 143 -8.55 -33.27 15.33
C GLY A 143 -8.57 -34.77 15.64
N PRO A 144 -8.44 -35.18 16.91
CA PRO A 144 -8.47 -36.59 17.28
C PRO A 144 -9.80 -37.19 16.84
N VAL A 145 -9.74 -38.38 16.24
CA VAL A 145 -10.92 -39.24 16.11
C VAL A 145 -11.32 -39.60 17.55
N GLN A 146 -12.46 -39.07 18.00
CA GLN A 146 -13.16 -39.62 19.16
C GLN A 146 -13.86 -40.92 18.77
#